data_AF-A0A3C0GSP7-F1
#
_entry.id   AF-A0A3C0GSP7-F1
#
_cell.length_a   1.000
_cell.length_b   1.000
_cell.length_c   1.000
_cell.angle_alpha   90.00
_cell.angle_beta   90.00
_cell.angle_gamma   90.00
#
_symmetry.space_group_name_H-M   'P 1'
#
loop_
_entity.id
_entity.type
_entity.pdbx_description
1 polymer ?
#
loop_
_entity_poly.entity_id
_entity_poly.type
_entity_poly.pdbx_seq_one_letter_code
_entity_poly.pdbx_strand_id
1 'polypeptide(L)'
;STFLKIGTIVALAIGILIVMPELKMPALTQFAASGDGPVWKGGMFPFLFITIACGAVSGFHALIASGTTPKLLANERHMRYIGYGGMLMESFVAVMALVAASIIDPGIYFAMNSPAAVIGADAVSAAHYISTTWGFAITPEQLEATALAIGEPTILHRAGGAPTLAVGIAQILHQAIPSGSNAMMAFWYHFAILFEALFILTAVDAGTRAGRFMLQDLLGNFIPALKKTESWTANIIATAGCVALWGYLLYTGVVDPFGGIQTLWPLFGISNQMLAGIALMLGTVVLFKMKRDRFAWVTAVPAVWLLI
;
A
#
# COMPACT_ATOMS: atom_id res chain seq x y z
N SER A 1 2.33 10.50 15.98
CA SER A 1 2.17 9.52 14.88
C SER A 1 1.73 8.16 15.39
N THR A 2 2.54 7.41 16.15
CA THR A 2 2.19 6.05 16.61
C THR A 2 0.87 5.95 17.39
N PHE A 3 0.64 6.82 18.37
CA PHE A 3 -0.62 6.82 19.13
C PHE A 3 -1.86 7.07 18.25
N LEU A 4 -1.75 7.98 17.28
CA LEU A 4 -2.81 8.22 16.31
C LEU A 4 -3.07 6.96 15.48
N LYS A 5 -2.01 6.28 15.01
CA LYS A 5 -2.15 5.07 14.20
C LYS A 5 -2.83 3.93 14.96
N ILE A 6 -2.35 3.63 16.17
CA ILE A 6 -2.93 2.59 17.01
C ILE A 6 -4.37 2.97 17.38
N GLY A 7 -4.61 4.24 17.75
CA GLY A 7 -5.95 4.74 18.07
C GLY A 7 -6.94 4.56 16.93
N THR A 8 -6.57 4.97 15.71
CA THR A 8 -7.42 4.82 14.52
C THR A 8 -7.68 3.34 14.18
N ILE A 9 -6.66 2.49 14.24
CA ILE A 9 -6.81 1.04 13.99
C ILE A 9 -7.76 0.40 15.01
N VAL A 10 -7.60 0.73 16.29
CA VAL A 10 -8.47 0.19 17.35
C VAL A 10 -9.90 0.73 17.20
N ALA A 11 -10.06 2.02 16.89
CA ALA A 11 -11.37 2.61 16.65
C ALA A 11 -12.07 1.97 15.44
N LEU A 12 -11.33 1.71 14.36
CA LEU A 12 -11.84 1.01 13.17
C LEU A 12 -12.24 -0.43 13.51
N ALA A 13 -11.41 -1.17 14.24
CA ALA A 13 -11.71 -2.54 14.66
C ALA A 13 -12.99 -2.60 15.50
N ILE A 14 -13.12 -1.70 16.49
CA ILE A 14 -14.33 -1.59 17.31
C ILE A 14 -15.53 -1.19 16.45
N GLY A 15 -15.36 -0.23 15.54
CA GLY A 15 -16.41 0.21 14.62
C GLY A 15 -16.93 -0.94 13.74
N ILE A 16 -16.05 -1.76 13.18
CA ILE A 16 -16.42 -2.95 12.39
C ILE A 16 -17.24 -3.93 13.24
N LEU A 17 -16.83 -4.19 14.48
CA LEU A 17 -17.53 -5.12 15.37
C LEU A 17 -18.91 -4.62 15.83
N ILE A 18 -19.07 -3.30 16.02
CA ILE A 18 -20.35 -2.70 16.42
C ILE A 18 -21.31 -2.62 15.23
N VAL A 19 -20.82 -2.14 14.10
CA VAL A 19 -21.64 -1.89 12.90
C VAL A 19 -21.98 -3.18 12.18
N MET A 20 -21.07 -4.16 12.19
CA MET A 20 -21.17 -5.41 11.41
C MET A 20 -21.63 -5.14 9.97
N PRO A 21 -20.87 -4.34 9.20
CA PRO A 21 -21.32 -3.87 7.90
C PRO A 21 -21.42 -5.03 6.90
N GLU A 22 -22.46 -5.00 6.06
CA GLU A 22 -22.62 -5.94 4.96
C GLU A 22 -21.53 -5.72 3.90
N LEU A 23 -20.87 -6.80 3.49
CA LEU A 23 -19.91 -6.75 2.39
C LEU A 23 -20.69 -6.69 1.07
N LYS A 24 -20.65 -5.53 0.42
CA LYS A 24 -21.35 -5.28 -0.85
C LYS A 24 -20.56 -5.75 -2.06
N MET A 25 -19.24 -5.76 -1.97
CA MET A 25 -18.37 -6.23 -3.04
C MET A 25 -18.51 -7.75 -3.21
N PRO A 26 -18.77 -8.26 -4.44
CA PRO A 26 -18.80 -9.70 -4.69
C PRO A 26 -17.47 -10.36 -4.36
N ALA A 27 -17.51 -11.59 -3.83
CA ALA A 27 -16.29 -12.36 -3.51
C ALA A 27 -15.40 -12.59 -4.73
N LEU A 28 -16.01 -12.74 -5.92
CA LEU A 28 -15.33 -12.78 -7.21
C LEU A 28 -16.08 -11.86 -8.18
N THR A 29 -15.34 -10.96 -8.83
CA THR A 29 -15.87 -10.10 -9.90
C THR A 29 -15.53 -10.70 -11.26
N GLN A 30 -16.22 -10.25 -12.31
CA GLN A 30 -15.92 -10.65 -13.69
C GLN A 30 -14.45 -10.40 -14.10
N PHE A 31 -13.81 -9.39 -13.49
CA PHE A 31 -12.41 -9.05 -13.74
C PHE A 31 -11.43 -10.13 -13.28
N ALA A 32 -11.80 -10.93 -12.28
CA ALA A 32 -10.99 -12.06 -11.83
C ALA A 32 -10.88 -13.15 -12.91
N ALA A 33 -11.91 -13.30 -13.75
CA ALA A 33 -11.96 -14.28 -14.83
C ALA A 33 -11.44 -13.72 -16.16
N SER A 34 -11.83 -12.50 -16.53
CA SER A 34 -11.42 -11.89 -17.81
C SER A 34 -9.98 -11.37 -17.80
N GLY A 35 -9.49 -10.95 -16.64
CA GLY A 35 -8.24 -10.19 -16.55
C GLY A 35 -8.34 -8.76 -17.07
N ASP A 36 -9.52 -8.29 -17.48
CA ASP A 36 -9.74 -6.93 -17.99
C ASP A 36 -10.14 -5.96 -16.87
N GLY A 37 -9.38 -5.96 -15.78
CA GLY A 37 -9.62 -5.07 -14.65
C GLY A 37 -9.44 -3.59 -15.02
N PRO A 38 -10.19 -2.68 -14.38
CA PRO A 38 -10.14 -1.25 -14.70
C PRO A 38 -8.83 -0.57 -14.31
N VAL A 39 -8.20 -1.07 -13.25
CA VAL A 39 -6.92 -0.58 -12.75
C VAL A 39 -5.75 -1.29 -13.42
N TRP A 40 -5.94 -2.58 -13.73
CA TRP A 40 -4.88 -3.43 -14.26
C TRP A 40 -5.45 -4.50 -15.19
N LYS A 41 -4.72 -4.74 -16.28
CA LYS A 41 -4.99 -5.81 -17.23
C LYS A 41 -4.05 -6.98 -17.01
N GLY A 42 -4.59 -8.19 -16.93
CA GLY A 42 -3.85 -9.44 -16.76
C GLY A 42 -4.55 -10.40 -15.79
N GLY A 43 -4.10 -11.66 -15.79
CA GLY A 43 -4.60 -12.67 -14.87
C GLY A 43 -4.24 -12.36 -13.41
N MET A 44 -5.03 -12.93 -12.48
CA MET A 44 -4.79 -12.79 -11.03
C MET A 44 -3.41 -13.32 -10.62
N PHE A 45 -2.93 -14.37 -11.28
CA PHE A 45 -1.58 -14.88 -11.12
C PHE A 45 -0.71 -14.44 -12.31
N PRO A 46 0.51 -13.89 -12.10
CA PRO A 46 1.23 -13.73 -10.83
C PRO A 46 0.96 -12.42 -10.08
N PHE A 47 0.05 -11.57 -10.56
CA PHE A 47 -0.16 -10.21 -10.02
C PHE A 47 -0.48 -10.17 -8.52
N LEU A 48 -1.17 -11.18 -8.02
CA LEU A 48 -1.46 -11.36 -6.59
C LEU A 48 -0.19 -11.33 -5.73
N PHE A 49 0.95 -11.82 -6.22
CA PHE A 49 2.21 -11.76 -5.50
C PHE A 49 2.83 -10.37 -5.47
N ILE A 50 2.51 -9.53 -6.46
CA ILE A 50 2.95 -8.13 -6.51
C ILE A 50 2.07 -7.29 -5.57
N THR A 51 0.76 -7.53 -5.54
CA THR A 51 -0.19 -6.76 -4.71
C THR A 51 -0.17 -7.18 -3.24
N ILE A 52 -0.04 -8.47 -2.94
CA ILE A 52 0.10 -8.99 -1.57
C ILE A 52 1.59 -9.17 -1.22
N ALA A 53 2.47 -8.33 -1.78
CA ALA A 53 3.91 -8.46 -1.57
C ALA A 53 4.31 -8.28 -0.09
N CYS A 54 3.56 -7.48 0.67
CA CYS A 54 3.83 -7.25 2.09
C CYS A 54 3.50 -8.47 2.98
N GLY A 55 2.73 -9.46 2.51
CA GLY A 55 2.10 -10.49 3.36
C GLY A 55 2.75 -11.88 3.41
N ALA A 56 3.75 -12.17 2.58
CA ALA A 56 4.47 -13.47 2.63
C ALA A 56 5.92 -13.41 2.15
N VAL A 57 6.24 -12.49 1.23
CA VAL A 57 7.55 -12.35 0.60
C VAL A 57 7.83 -10.87 0.34
N SER A 58 8.32 -10.15 1.35
CA SER A 58 8.68 -8.73 1.22
C SER A 58 10.19 -8.53 1.33
N GLY A 59 10.85 -8.34 0.19
CA GLY A 59 12.28 -8.02 0.13
C GLY A 59 12.60 -6.68 0.79
N PHE A 60 11.70 -5.70 0.67
CA PHE A 60 11.83 -4.42 1.35
C PHE A 60 11.75 -4.56 2.87
N HIS A 61 10.82 -5.37 3.41
CA HIS A 61 10.78 -5.64 4.85
C HIS A 61 12.07 -6.32 5.32
N ALA A 62 12.61 -7.28 4.57
CA ALA A 62 13.87 -7.93 4.92
C ALA A 62 15.03 -6.92 5.03
N LEU A 63 15.15 -5.98 4.09
CA LEU A 63 16.20 -4.96 4.09
C LEU A 63 15.99 -3.87 5.15
N ILE A 64 14.80 -3.28 5.22
CA ILE A 64 14.53 -2.20 6.17
C ILE A 64 14.55 -2.73 7.61
N ALA A 65 13.99 -3.91 7.85
CA ALA A 65 14.06 -4.52 9.17
C ALA A 65 15.52 -4.71 9.60
N SER A 66 16.43 -5.12 8.71
CA SER A 66 17.85 -5.30 9.03
C SER A 66 18.55 -4.00 9.50
N GLY A 67 18.09 -2.82 9.07
CA GLY A 67 18.69 -1.54 9.43
C GLY A 67 18.20 -0.94 10.76
N THR A 68 16.96 -1.24 11.15
CA THR A 68 16.29 -0.62 12.32
C THR A 68 15.92 -1.62 13.40
N THR A 69 15.38 -2.78 13.04
CA THR A 69 14.85 -3.76 14.01
C THR A 69 15.94 -4.33 14.93
N PRO A 70 17.13 -4.76 14.43
CA PRO A 70 18.22 -5.20 15.29
C PRO A 70 18.67 -4.18 16.34
N LYS A 71 18.56 -2.88 16.03
CA LYS A 71 18.95 -1.79 16.95
C LYS A 71 17.92 -1.52 18.03
N LEU A 72 16.69 -1.97 17.84
CA LEU A 72 15.57 -1.82 18.77
C LEU A 72 15.33 -3.08 19.63
N LEU A 73 15.98 -4.19 19.27
CA LEU A 73 15.87 -5.44 20.00
C LEU A 73 16.80 -5.45 21.21
N ALA A 74 16.23 -5.56 22.40
CA ALA A 74 17.00 -5.68 23.64
C ALA A 74 17.79 -7.01 23.75
N ASN A 75 17.27 -8.09 23.15
CA ASN A 75 17.94 -9.38 23.07
C ASN A 75 17.40 -10.23 21.90
N GLU A 76 18.14 -11.28 21.55
CA GLU A 76 17.81 -12.21 20.46
C GLU A 76 16.48 -12.96 20.67
N ARG A 77 16.11 -13.24 21.92
CA ARG A 77 14.85 -13.96 22.23
C ARG A 77 13.61 -13.15 21.84
N HIS A 78 13.72 -11.82 21.81
CA HIS A 78 12.63 -10.94 21.39
C HIS A 78 12.38 -10.95 19.86
N MET A 79 13.32 -11.44 19.04
CA MET A 79 13.20 -11.42 17.59
C MET A 79 11.93 -12.11 17.09
N ARG A 80 11.62 -13.30 17.63
CA ARG A 80 10.43 -14.07 17.22
C ARG A 80 9.14 -13.36 17.58
N TYR A 81 9.05 -12.86 18.82
CA TYR A 81 7.85 -12.17 19.29
C TYR A 81 7.59 -10.89 18.49
N ILE A 82 8.61 -10.07 18.28
CA ILE A 82 8.46 -8.80 17.54
C ILE A 82 8.25 -9.05 16.05
N GLY A 83 8.98 -9.98 15.44
CA GLY A 83 8.83 -10.31 14.02
C GLY A 83 7.46 -10.90 13.70
N TYR A 84 7.05 -11.98 14.39
CA TYR A 84 5.75 -12.60 14.17
C TYR A 84 4.60 -11.69 14.63
N GLY A 85 4.77 -10.99 15.77
CA GLY A 85 3.78 -10.03 16.25
C GLY A 85 3.57 -8.88 15.25
N GLY A 86 4.64 -8.36 14.64
CA GLY A 86 4.55 -7.37 13.57
C GLY A 86 3.76 -7.86 12.36
N MET A 87 4.07 -9.07 11.86
CA MET A 87 3.34 -9.69 10.75
C MET A 87 1.86 -9.92 11.06
N LEU A 88 1.52 -10.33 12.28
CA LEU A 88 0.13 -10.48 12.71
C LEU A 88 -0.60 -9.13 12.75
N MET A 89 0.07 -8.07 13.22
CA MET A 89 -0.51 -6.72 13.23
C MET A 89 -0.70 -6.17 11.82
N GLU A 90 0.24 -6.39 10.89
CA GLU A 90 0.07 -6.04 9.48
C GLU A 90 -1.09 -6.81 8.84
N SER A 91 -1.20 -8.10 9.10
CA SER A 91 -2.31 -8.94 8.61
C SER A 91 -3.66 -8.47 9.15
N PHE A 92 -3.72 -8.08 10.43
CA PHE A 92 -4.92 -7.53 11.04
C PHE A 92 -5.37 -6.22 10.35
N VAL A 93 -4.43 -5.32 10.08
CA VAL A 93 -4.72 -4.08 9.33
C VAL A 93 -5.16 -4.37 7.90
N ALA A 94 -4.54 -5.34 7.22
CA ALA A 94 -4.94 -5.76 5.88
C ALA A 94 -6.39 -6.28 5.84
N VAL A 95 -6.81 -7.07 6.82
CA VAL A 95 -8.20 -7.54 6.93
C VAL A 95 -9.17 -6.37 7.13
N MET A 96 -8.85 -5.41 8.00
CA MET A 96 -9.71 -4.24 8.19
C MET A 96 -9.80 -3.38 6.92
N ALA A 97 -8.69 -3.22 6.18
CA ALA A 97 -8.68 -2.50 4.92
C ALA A 97 -9.53 -3.21 3.86
N LEU A 98 -9.47 -4.55 3.79
CA LEU A 98 -10.33 -5.36 2.93
C LEU A 98 -11.82 -5.18 3.27
N VAL A 99 -12.17 -5.20 4.56
CA VAL A 99 -13.54 -4.93 5.02
C VAL A 99 -13.97 -3.52 4.61
N ALA A 100 -13.17 -2.50 4.94
CA ALA A 100 -13.47 -1.10 4.62
C ALA A 100 -13.66 -0.86 3.11
N ALA A 101 -12.88 -1.53 2.25
CA ALA A 101 -13.05 -1.46 0.81
C ALA A 101 -14.30 -2.21 0.33
N SER A 102 -14.61 -3.37 0.93
CA SER A 102 -15.68 -4.27 0.46
C SER A 102 -17.09 -3.85 0.90
N ILE A 103 -17.21 -2.93 1.86
CA ILE A 103 -18.51 -2.36 2.28
C ILE A 103 -18.96 -1.20 1.39
N ILE A 104 -18.03 -0.61 0.62
CA ILE A 104 -18.32 0.47 -0.31
C ILE A 104 -19.17 -0.11 -1.44
N ASP A 105 -20.16 0.66 -1.89
CA ASP A 105 -20.95 0.30 -3.06
C ASP A 105 -20.02 0.04 -4.26
N PRO A 106 -20.14 -1.09 -4.98
CA PRO A 106 -19.25 -1.41 -6.09
C PRO A 106 -19.17 -0.31 -7.15
N GLY A 107 -20.29 0.36 -7.46
CA GLY A 107 -20.31 1.46 -8.41
C GLY A 107 -19.47 2.65 -7.95
N ILE A 108 -19.59 3.03 -6.68
CA ILE A 108 -18.75 4.06 -6.04
C ILE A 108 -17.28 3.62 -6.04
N TYR A 109 -17.00 2.38 -5.64
CA TYR A 109 -15.65 1.82 -5.59
C TYR A 109 -14.95 1.91 -6.96
N PHE A 110 -15.64 1.50 -8.04
CA PHE A 110 -15.08 1.55 -9.38
C PHE A 110 -15.00 2.98 -9.92
N ALA A 111 -15.92 3.88 -9.58
CA ALA A 111 -15.85 5.29 -9.98
C ALA A 111 -14.63 6.00 -9.35
N MET A 112 -14.32 5.67 -8.10
CA MET A 112 -13.14 6.18 -7.40
C MET A 112 -11.84 5.64 -7.99
N ASN A 113 -11.78 4.33 -8.24
CA ASN A 113 -10.53 3.64 -8.55
C ASN A 113 -10.23 3.50 -10.04
N SER A 114 -11.12 3.93 -10.94
CA SER A 114 -10.90 3.79 -12.39
C SER A 114 -10.36 5.07 -13.03
N PRO A 115 -9.43 4.97 -13.99
CA PRO A 115 -8.92 6.12 -14.73
C PRO A 115 -10.00 6.85 -15.53
N ALA A 116 -9.87 8.18 -15.67
CA ALA A 116 -10.76 9.00 -16.51
C ALA A 116 -10.79 8.53 -17.97
N ALA A 117 -9.67 8.00 -18.46
CA ALA A 117 -9.57 7.44 -19.81
C ALA A 117 -10.47 6.20 -20.03
N VAL A 118 -10.90 5.53 -18.95
CA VAL A 118 -11.74 4.32 -19.03
C VAL A 118 -13.21 4.67 -18.86
N ILE A 119 -13.54 5.40 -17.79
CA ILE A 119 -14.94 5.63 -17.40
C ILE A 119 -15.47 7.01 -17.83
N GLY A 120 -14.64 7.88 -18.40
CA GLY A 120 -14.99 9.29 -18.67
C GLY A 120 -14.58 10.21 -17.52
N ALA A 121 -14.66 11.53 -17.72
CA ALA A 121 -14.15 12.55 -16.78
C ALA A 121 -15.21 13.14 -15.84
N ASP A 122 -16.49 12.85 -16.08
CA ASP A 122 -17.61 13.41 -15.34
C ASP A 122 -18.52 12.32 -14.75
N ALA A 123 -19.40 12.70 -13.81
CA ALA A 123 -20.25 11.75 -13.12
C ALA A 123 -21.24 11.03 -14.05
N VAL A 124 -21.66 11.67 -15.13
CA VAL A 124 -22.62 11.12 -16.10
C VAL A 124 -21.98 10.00 -16.92
N SER A 125 -20.83 10.29 -17.54
CA SER A 125 -20.05 9.32 -18.30
C SER A 125 -19.59 8.17 -17.42
N ALA A 126 -19.09 8.45 -16.22
CA ALA A 126 -18.67 7.44 -15.25
C ALA A 126 -19.82 6.50 -14.87
N ALA A 127 -20.96 7.06 -14.46
CA ALA A 127 -22.10 6.25 -14.05
C ALA A 127 -22.66 5.41 -15.20
N HIS A 128 -22.74 6.00 -16.39
CA HIS A 128 -23.18 5.30 -17.60
C HIS A 128 -22.24 4.12 -17.91
N TYR A 129 -20.92 4.34 -17.95
CA TYR A 129 -19.96 3.29 -18.28
C TYR A 129 -19.99 2.14 -17.28
N ILE A 130 -19.95 2.47 -15.98
CA ILE A 130 -19.93 1.48 -14.89
C ILE A 130 -21.22 0.64 -14.87
N SER A 131 -22.38 1.29 -15.05
CA SER A 131 -23.67 0.59 -15.07
C SER A 131 -23.85 -0.27 -16.32
N THR A 132 -23.51 0.24 -17.50
CA THR A 132 -23.79 -0.44 -18.77
C THR A 132 -22.74 -1.47 -19.17
N THR A 133 -21.47 -1.18 -18.92
CA THR A 133 -20.35 -2.04 -19.35
C THR A 133 -19.97 -3.04 -18.27
N TRP A 134 -19.97 -2.62 -17.00
CA TRP A 134 -19.56 -3.47 -15.89
C TRP A 134 -20.72 -4.01 -15.05
N GLY A 135 -21.96 -3.55 -15.30
CA GLY A 135 -23.15 -4.07 -14.63
C GLY A 135 -23.29 -3.67 -13.15
N PHE A 136 -22.50 -2.71 -12.67
CA PHE A 136 -22.62 -2.18 -11.31
C PHE A 136 -23.55 -0.97 -11.33
N ALA A 137 -24.76 -1.10 -10.78
CA ALA A 137 -25.76 -0.05 -10.78
C ALA A 137 -25.28 1.18 -10.00
N ILE A 138 -25.17 2.32 -10.67
CA ILE A 138 -24.78 3.59 -10.08
C ILE A 138 -25.37 4.75 -10.87
N THR A 139 -25.78 5.83 -10.20
CA THR A 139 -26.27 7.05 -10.86
C THR A 139 -25.32 8.23 -10.66
N PRO A 140 -25.35 9.24 -11.54
CA PRO A 140 -24.55 10.46 -11.38
C PRO A 140 -24.84 11.16 -10.04
N GLU A 141 -26.10 11.19 -9.62
CA GLU A 141 -26.54 11.81 -8.37
C GLU A 141 -25.96 11.10 -7.16
N GLN A 142 -25.81 9.78 -7.21
CA GLN A 142 -25.17 9.01 -6.13
C GLN A 142 -23.67 9.35 -6.01
N LEU A 143 -22.99 9.55 -7.15
CA LEU A 143 -21.57 9.93 -7.16
C LEU A 143 -21.38 11.34 -6.59
N GLU A 144 -22.22 12.29 -6.99
CA GLU A 144 -22.20 13.68 -6.51
C GLU A 144 -22.60 13.78 -5.03
N ALA A 145 -23.63 13.05 -4.61
CA ALA A 145 -24.06 13.00 -3.22
C ALA A 145 -22.97 12.42 -2.31
N THR A 146 -22.24 11.40 -2.79
CA THR A 146 -21.12 10.82 -2.04
C THR A 146 -19.98 11.83 -1.90
N ALA A 147 -19.63 12.55 -2.97
CA ALA A 147 -18.63 13.62 -2.93
C ALA A 147 -19.00 14.70 -1.92
N LEU A 148 -20.26 15.15 -1.95
CA LEU A 148 -20.78 16.14 -1.02
C LEU A 148 -20.75 15.66 0.44
N ALA A 149 -21.12 14.40 0.68
CA ALA A 149 -21.15 13.81 2.02
C ALA A 149 -19.77 13.74 2.68
N ILE A 150 -18.72 13.51 1.89
CA ILE A 150 -17.34 13.47 2.38
C ILE A 150 -16.65 14.84 2.32
N GLY A 151 -17.31 15.87 1.79
CA GLY A 151 -16.80 17.23 1.72
C GLY A 151 -15.77 17.45 0.61
N GLU A 152 -15.86 16.69 -0.48
CA GLU A 152 -14.96 16.78 -1.64
C GLU A 152 -15.72 17.22 -2.89
N PRO A 153 -15.06 17.92 -3.85
CA PRO A 153 -15.72 18.35 -5.08
C PRO A 153 -16.04 17.17 -6.02
N THR A 154 -15.29 16.07 -5.92
CA THR A 154 -15.50 14.85 -6.70
C THR A 154 -14.79 13.67 -6.04
N ILE A 155 -15.38 12.48 -6.22
CA ILE A 155 -14.77 11.20 -5.85
C ILE A 155 -14.13 10.48 -7.03
N LEU A 156 -14.32 10.97 -8.25
CA LEU A 156 -13.87 10.30 -9.46
C LEU A 156 -12.34 10.28 -9.57
N HIS A 157 -11.81 9.19 -10.13
CA HIS A 157 -10.40 9.04 -10.51
C HIS A 157 -9.41 9.25 -9.37
N ARG A 158 -9.85 9.09 -8.13
CA ARG A 158 -9.00 9.05 -6.93
C ARG A 158 -8.36 7.67 -6.78
N ALA A 159 -7.73 7.20 -7.86
CA ALA A 159 -7.14 5.88 -7.93
C ALA A 159 -6.12 5.70 -6.81
N GLY A 160 -6.31 4.65 -6.01
CA GLY A 160 -5.43 4.33 -4.90
C GLY A 160 -6.17 3.74 -3.71
N GLY A 161 -5.45 2.95 -2.92
CA GLY A 161 -6.01 2.35 -1.71
C GLY A 161 -6.39 3.37 -0.64
N ALA A 162 -5.69 4.50 -0.55
CA ALA A 162 -5.88 5.45 0.56
C ALA A 162 -7.22 6.22 0.51
N PRO A 163 -7.65 6.82 -0.61
CA PRO A 163 -8.96 7.48 -0.68
C PRO A 163 -10.12 6.50 -0.45
N THR A 164 -10.01 5.30 -1.03
CA THR A 164 -11.00 4.23 -0.87
C THR A 164 -11.11 3.77 0.58
N LEU A 165 -9.97 3.51 1.22
CA LEU A 165 -9.90 3.16 2.64
C LEU A 165 -10.49 4.27 3.51
N ALA A 166 -10.20 5.54 3.22
CA ALA A 166 -10.75 6.67 3.94
C ALA A 166 -12.28 6.76 3.85
N VAL A 167 -12.87 6.51 2.68
CA VAL A 167 -14.33 6.43 2.51
C VAL A 167 -14.91 5.27 3.33
N GLY A 168 -14.29 4.10 3.30
CA GLY A 168 -14.74 2.94 4.08
C GLY A 168 -14.68 3.18 5.59
N ILE A 169 -13.57 3.75 6.08
CA ILE A 169 -13.41 4.15 7.49
C ILE A 169 -14.49 5.18 7.87
N ALA A 170 -14.73 6.18 7.02
CA ALA A 170 -15.75 7.19 7.29
C ALA A 170 -17.15 6.60 7.41
N GLN A 171 -17.53 5.69 6.51
CA GLN A 171 -18.82 5.00 6.57
C GLN A 171 -18.97 4.18 7.85
N ILE A 172 -17.94 3.43 8.25
CA ILE A 172 -17.96 2.63 9.48
C ILE A 172 -18.09 3.52 10.71
N LEU A 173 -17.25 4.55 10.84
CA LEU A 173 -17.23 5.40 12.03
C LEU A 173 -18.48 6.28 12.14
N HIS A 174 -19.04 6.74 11.02
CA HIS A 174 -20.30 7.47 11.02
C HIS A 174 -21.48 6.60 11.44
N GLN A 175 -21.52 5.33 11.01
CA GLN A 175 -22.55 4.38 11.46
C GLN A 175 -22.35 3.97 12.92
N ALA A 176 -21.11 3.85 13.39
CA ALA A 176 -20.79 3.49 14.78
C ALA A 176 -21.11 4.61 15.77
N ILE A 177 -20.97 5.88 15.35
CA ILE A 177 -21.27 7.06 16.17
C ILE A 177 -22.24 7.97 15.38
N PRO A 178 -23.54 7.63 15.34
CA PRO A 178 -24.52 8.41 14.61
C PRO A 178 -24.77 9.73 15.36
N SER A 179 -24.28 10.83 14.82
CA SER A 179 -24.50 12.18 15.38
C SER A 179 -25.39 13.06 14.50
N GLY A 180 -26.16 12.45 13.59
CA GLY A 180 -27.25 13.09 12.86
C GLY A 180 -26.86 14.19 11.85
N SER A 181 -25.56 14.46 11.64
CA SER A 181 -25.09 15.50 10.71
C SER A 181 -24.11 14.94 9.66
N ASN A 182 -24.29 15.37 8.40
CA ASN A 182 -23.36 15.08 7.29
C ASN A 182 -21.94 15.63 7.55
N ALA A 183 -21.82 16.63 8.42
CA ALA A 183 -20.53 17.17 8.84
C ALA A 183 -19.58 16.10 9.43
N MET A 184 -20.14 15.03 9.99
CA MET A 184 -19.35 13.99 10.64
C MET A 184 -18.78 12.98 9.64
N MET A 185 -19.45 12.73 8.50
CA MET A 185 -18.89 11.94 7.40
C MET A 185 -17.65 12.63 6.82
N ALA A 186 -17.76 13.92 6.49
CA ALA A 186 -16.63 14.70 5.99
C ALA A 186 -15.48 14.77 6.99
N PHE A 187 -15.77 14.96 8.28
CA PHE A 187 -14.77 14.91 9.34
C PHE A 187 -14.03 13.56 9.37
N TRP A 188 -14.75 12.44 9.40
CA TRP A 188 -14.14 11.11 9.46
C TRP A 188 -13.31 10.79 8.22
N TYR A 189 -13.78 11.19 7.04
CA TYR A 189 -13.03 11.00 5.79
C TYR A 189 -11.71 11.79 5.79
N HIS A 190 -11.74 13.09 6.12
CA HIS A 190 -10.52 13.91 6.17
C HIS A 190 -9.58 13.47 7.29
N PHE A 191 -10.11 13.01 8.42
CA PHE A 191 -9.33 12.40 9.49
C PHE A 191 -8.62 11.13 9.00
N ALA A 192 -9.33 10.25 8.29
CA ALA A 192 -8.77 9.02 7.75
C ALA A 192 -7.69 9.30 6.70
N ILE A 193 -7.91 10.26 5.78
CA ILE A 193 -6.88 10.70 4.82
C ILE A 193 -5.66 11.26 5.52
N LEU A 194 -5.83 12.09 6.55
CA LEU A 194 -4.69 12.64 7.31
C LEU A 194 -3.89 11.51 7.97
N PHE A 195 -4.57 10.54 8.58
CA PHE A 195 -3.94 9.37 9.17
C PHE A 195 -3.13 8.56 8.13
N GLU A 196 -3.70 8.29 6.96
CA GLU A 196 -3.05 7.60 5.85
C GLU A 196 -1.83 8.39 5.32
N ALA A 197 -1.99 9.70 5.12
CA ALA A 197 -0.91 10.57 4.67
C ALA A 197 0.27 10.57 5.66
N LEU A 198 0.00 10.59 6.98
CA LEU A 198 1.02 10.47 8.01
C LEU A 198 1.70 9.09 7.99
N PHE A 199 0.97 8.03 7.65
CA PHE A 199 1.54 6.70 7.46
C PHE A 199 2.53 6.67 6.30
N ILE A 200 2.11 7.15 5.12
CA ILE A 200 2.94 7.23 3.92
C ILE A 200 4.17 8.11 4.17
N LEU A 201 4.01 9.29 4.78
CA LEU A 201 5.11 10.20 5.05
C LEU A 201 6.17 9.59 5.98
N THR A 202 5.75 8.77 6.95
CA THR A 202 6.68 8.03 7.82
C THR A 202 7.51 7.03 7.01
N ALA A 203 6.87 6.31 6.08
CA ALA A 203 7.54 5.34 5.22
C ALA A 203 8.50 6.03 4.23
N VAL A 204 8.08 7.16 3.65
CA VAL A 204 8.91 7.98 2.75
C VAL A 204 10.12 8.55 3.48
N ASP A 205 9.98 9.02 4.72
CA ASP A 205 11.11 9.48 5.54
C ASP A 205 12.12 8.35 5.79
N ALA A 206 11.65 7.21 6.28
CA ALA A 206 12.50 6.04 6.52
C ALA A 206 13.18 5.53 5.23
N GLY A 207 12.42 5.49 4.13
CA GLY A 207 12.90 5.09 2.81
C GLY A 207 13.93 6.06 2.23
N THR A 208 13.68 7.37 2.32
CA THR A 208 14.63 8.40 1.85
C THR A 208 15.93 8.34 2.65
N ARG A 209 15.84 8.11 3.96
CA ARG A 209 17.04 7.95 4.81
C ARG A 209 17.86 6.73 4.40
N ALA A 210 17.21 5.59 4.15
CA ALA A 210 17.89 4.37 3.68
C ALA A 210 18.47 4.57 2.26
N GLY A 211 17.66 5.12 1.34
CA GLY A 211 18.03 5.40 -0.04
C GLY A 211 19.21 6.36 -0.15
N ARG A 212 19.29 7.37 0.72
CA ARG A 212 20.46 8.25 0.84
C ARG A 212 21.74 7.46 1.09
N PHE A 213 21.74 6.54 2.06
CA PHE A 213 22.92 5.72 2.36
C PHE A 213 23.29 4.80 1.19
N MET A 214 22.30 4.20 0.54
CA MET A 214 22.52 3.35 -0.64
C MET A 214 23.10 4.16 -1.81
N LEU A 215 22.60 5.37 -2.05
CA LEU A 215 23.10 6.25 -3.10
C LEU A 215 24.51 6.75 -2.81
N GLN A 216 24.82 7.07 -1.55
CA GLN A 216 26.18 7.44 -1.13
C GLN A 216 27.16 6.30 -1.31
N ASP A 217 26.79 5.08 -0.96
CA ASP A 217 27.65 3.91 -1.13
C ASP A 217 27.91 3.61 -2.61
N LEU A 218 26.86 3.67 -3.45
CA LEU A 218 26.95 3.50 -4.89
C LEU A 218 27.85 4.55 -5.55
N LEU A 219 27.55 5.84 -5.34
CA LEU A 219 28.32 6.95 -5.93
C LEU A 219 29.72 7.03 -5.32
N GLY A 220 29.87 6.63 -4.07
CA GLY A 220 31.14 6.58 -3.36
C GLY A 220 32.18 5.66 -4.01
N ASN A 221 31.75 4.66 -4.78
CA ASN A 221 32.64 3.78 -5.53
C ASN A 221 33.31 4.51 -6.71
N PHE A 222 32.69 5.56 -7.24
CA PHE A 222 33.25 6.41 -8.30
C PHE A 222 33.89 7.68 -7.75
N ILE A 223 33.29 8.28 -6.72
CA ILE A 223 33.74 9.53 -6.09
C ILE A 223 33.94 9.28 -4.58
N PRO A 224 35.16 8.99 -4.11
CA PRO A 224 35.43 8.64 -2.71
C PRO A 224 34.96 9.68 -1.68
N ALA A 225 34.86 10.96 -2.08
CA ALA A 225 34.34 12.02 -1.22
C ALA A 225 32.87 11.78 -0.80
N LEU A 226 32.08 11.07 -1.60
CA LEU A 226 30.67 10.78 -1.32
C LEU A 226 30.48 9.65 -0.30
N LYS A 227 31.53 8.85 0.00
CA LYS A 227 31.50 7.87 1.10
C LYS A 227 31.52 8.51 2.48
N LYS A 228 31.90 9.79 2.58
CA LYS A 228 32.03 10.49 3.86
C LYS A 228 30.65 10.89 4.40
N THR A 229 30.03 10.01 5.18
CA THR A 229 28.71 10.23 5.81
C THR A 229 28.67 11.39 6.81
N GLU A 230 29.81 11.90 7.24
CA GLU A 230 29.94 13.08 8.10
C GLU A 230 29.92 14.40 7.31
N SER A 231 30.14 14.34 5.99
CA SER A 231 30.16 15.54 5.15
C SER A 231 28.75 16.02 4.86
N TRP A 232 28.45 17.26 5.28
CA TRP A 232 27.19 17.93 4.94
C TRP A 232 26.94 17.99 3.44
N THR A 233 27.96 18.29 2.64
CA THR A 233 27.84 18.39 1.18
C THR A 233 27.47 17.04 0.55
N ALA A 234 28.17 15.96 0.92
CA ALA A 234 27.86 14.62 0.43
C ALA A 234 26.45 14.17 0.84
N ASN A 235 26.05 14.52 2.07
CA ASN A 235 24.72 14.20 2.59
C ASN A 235 23.61 14.94 1.84
N ILE A 236 23.78 16.23 1.58
CA ILE A 236 22.82 17.05 0.83
C ILE A 236 22.69 16.54 -0.60
N ILE A 237 23.81 16.31 -1.30
CA ILE A 237 23.80 15.81 -2.69
C ILE A 237 23.07 14.47 -2.79
N ALA A 238 23.39 13.52 -1.90
CA ALA A 238 22.75 12.22 -1.93
C ALA A 238 21.27 12.28 -1.53
N THR A 239 20.89 13.15 -0.58
CA THR A 239 19.49 13.34 -0.22
C THR A 239 18.72 13.95 -1.38
N ALA A 240 19.24 15.04 -1.96
CA ALA A 240 18.62 15.71 -3.10
C ALA A 240 18.50 14.76 -4.30
N GLY A 241 19.53 13.97 -4.59
CA GLY A 241 19.47 12.94 -5.63
C GLY A 241 18.42 11.87 -5.33
N CYS A 242 18.37 11.36 -4.10
CA CYS A 242 17.36 10.36 -3.70
C CYS A 242 15.93 10.92 -3.81
N VAL A 243 15.71 12.16 -3.35
CA VAL A 243 14.41 12.85 -3.43
C VAL A 243 14.03 13.15 -4.87
N ALA A 244 14.97 13.56 -5.71
CA ALA A 244 14.73 13.77 -7.13
C ALA A 244 14.34 12.46 -7.84
N LEU A 245 14.99 11.33 -7.51
CA LEU A 245 14.70 10.02 -8.11
C LEU A 245 13.29 9.55 -7.77
N TRP A 246 12.91 9.49 -6.48
CA TRP A 246 11.56 9.06 -6.14
C TRP A 246 10.52 10.13 -6.49
N GLY A 247 10.86 11.42 -6.43
CA GLY A 247 10.00 12.53 -6.84
C GLY A 247 9.70 12.51 -8.34
N TYR A 248 10.65 12.09 -9.18
CA TYR A 248 10.42 11.84 -10.60
C TYR A 248 9.42 10.69 -10.80
N LEU A 249 9.54 9.60 -10.04
CA LEU A 249 8.56 8.51 -10.08
C LEU A 249 7.16 8.97 -9.65
N LEU A 250 7.06 9.83 -8.63
CA LEU A 250 5.79 10.45 -8.24
C LEU A 250 5.22 11.32 -9.37
N TYR A 251 6.05 12.19 -9.96
CA TYR A 251 5.63 13.06 -11.07
C TYR A 251 5.12 12.25 -12.26
N THR A 252 5.85 11.21 -12.68
CA THR A 252 5.40 10.33 -13.77
C THR A 252 4.08 9.65 -13.45
N GLY A 253 3.84 9.24 -12.20
CA GLY A 253 2.56 8.66 -11.80
C GLY A 253 1.40 9.64 -11.79
N VAL A 254 1.63 10.90 -11.45
CA VAL A 254 0.59 11.95 -11.45
C VAL A 254 0.21 12.39 -12.86
N VAL A 255 1.18 12.42 -13.79
CA VAL A 255 0.95 12.89 -15.17
C VAL A 255 0.45 11.78 -16.10
N ASP A 256 0.75 10.51 -15.80
CA ASP A 256 0.28 9.37 -16.58
C ASP A 256 -1.27 9.26 -16.54
N PRO A 257 -1.96 9.19 -17.69
CA PRO A 257 -3.41 8.97 -17.75
C PRO A 257 -3.91 7.72 -17.02
N PHE A 258 -3.04 6.73 -16.78
CA PHE A 258 -3.35 5.52 -16.01
C PHE A 258 -2.86 5.57 -14.55
N GLY A 259 -2.44 6.74 -14.07
CA GLY A 259 -2.01 6.96 -12.67
C GLY A 259 -0.66 6.33 -12.33
N GLY A 260 0.19 6.05 -13.32
CA GLY A 260 1.53 5.47 -13.13
C GLY A 260 1.52 3.98 -12.78
N ILE A 261 0.34 3.39 -12.54
CA ILE A 261 0.19 2.02 -12.04
C ILE A 261 0.88 1.03 -12.96
N GLN A 262 0.78 1.24 -14.28
CA GLN A 262 1.37 0.32 -15.24
C GLN A 262 2.90 0.31 -15.26
N THR A 263 3.54 1.35 -14.73
CA THR A 263 5.00 1.45 -14.64
C THR A 263 5.48 1.17 -13.21
N LEU A 264 4.85 1.78 -12.22
CA LEU A 264 5.25 1.71 -10.82
C LEU A 264 5.04 0.32 -10.22
N TRP A 265 3.95 -0.38 -10.58
CA TRP A 265 3.62 -1.66 -9.98
C TRP A 265 4.54 -2.80 -10.43
N PRO A 266 4.87 -2.94 -11.74
CA PRO A 266 5.89 -3.89 -12.16
C PRO A 266 7.28 -3.58 -11.58
N LEU A 267 7.67 -2.29 -11.54
CA LEU A 267 8.93 -1.87 -10.93
C LEU A 267 9.00 -2.28 -9.44
N PHE A 268 7.92 -2.03 -8.71
CA PHE A 268 7.77 -2.41 -7.31
C PHE A 268 7.85 -3.93 -7.14
N GLY A 269 7.09 -4.70 -7.94
CA GLY A 269 7.05 -6.16 -7.90
C GLY A 269 8.41 -6.80 -8.15
N ILE A 270 9.06 -6.41 -9.24
CA ILE A 270 10.39 -6.92 -9.62
C ILE A 270 11.42 -6.57 -8.54
N SER A 271 11.40 -5.33 -8.04
CA SER A 271 12.32 -4.91 -6.97
C SER A 271 12.12 -5.74 -5.71
N ASN A 272 10.87 -5.96 -5.28
CA ASN A 272 10.56 -6.74 -4.08
C ASN A 272 10.94 -8.21 -4.23
N GLN A 273 10.65 -8.81 -5.38
CA GLN A 273 11.00 -10.20 -5.68
C GLN A 273 12.52 -10.40 -5.68
N MET A 274 13.27 -9.51 -6.34
CA MET A 274 14.74 -9.57 -6.37
C MET A 274 15.34 -9.45 -4.97
N LEU A 275 14.88 -8.47 -4.18
CA LEU A 275 15.35 -8.26 -2.81
C LEU A 275 15.01 -9.43 -1.90
N ALA A 276 13.82 -10.01 -2.03
CA ALA A 276 13.41 -11.19 -1.28
C ALA A 276 14.25 -12.42 -1.65
N GLY A 277 14.52 -12.61 -2.95
CA GLY A 277 15.41 -13.67 -3.43
C GLY A 277 16.80 -13.56 -2.81
N ILE A 278 17.40 -12.36 -2.79
CA ILE A 278 18.69 -12.12 -2.15
C ILE A 278 18.63 -12.44 -0.64
N ALA A 279 17.59 -12.00 0.07
CA ALA A 279 17.44 -12.26 1.50
C ALA A 279 17.31 -13.75 1.81
N LEU A 280 16.53 -14.50 1.02
CA LEU A 280 16.34 -15.94 1.19
C LEU A 280 17.60 -16.75 0.82
N MET A 281 18.32 -16.35 -0.24
CA MET A 281 19.61 -16.95 -0.57
C MET A 281 20.64 -16.71 0.53
N LEU A 282 20.72 -15.48 1.06
CA LEU A 282 21.58 -15.16 2.21
C LEU A 282 21.20 -16.02 3.43
N GLY A 283 19.91 -16.13 3.76
CA GLY A 283 19.42 -16.98 4.83
C GLY A 283 19.84 -18.45 4.66
N THR A 284 19.76 -18.96 3.44
CA THR A 284 20.22 -20.32 3.09
C THR A 284 21.70 -20.48 3.37
N VAL A 285 22.54 -19.56 2.90
CA VAL A 285 24.01 -19.59 3.14
C VAL A 285 24.32 -19.51 4.63
N VAL A 286 23.62 -18.66 5.39
CA VAL A 286 23.79 -18.54 6.85
C VAL A 286 23.45 -19.84 7.56
N LEU A 287 22.36 -20.52 7.19
CA LEU A 287 21.98 -21.80 7.79
C LEU A 287 23.04 -22.89 7.56
N PHE A 288 23.62 -22.96 6.36
CA PHE A 288 24.75 -23.86 6.10
C PHE A 288 25.99 -23.50 6.94
N LYS A 289 26.35 -22.20 7.03
CA LYS A 289 27.48 -21.75 7.86
C LYS A 289 27.27 -22.05 9.36
N MET A 290 26.03 -22.01 9.84
CA MET A 290 25.68 -22.37 11.22
C MET A 290 25.63 -23.89 11.47
N LYS A 291 25.98 -24.73 10.48
CA LYS A 291 25.84 -26.20 10.52
C LYS A 291 24.40 -26.64 10.83
N ARG A 292 23.42 -25.90 10.29
CA ARG A 292 21.97 -26.15 10.38
C ARG A 292 21.38 -26.49 9.01
N ASP A 293 22.13 -27.26 8.24
CA ASP A 293 21.81 -27.75 6.89
C ASP A 293 20.44 -28.42 6.80
N ARG A 294 20.01 -29.18 7.83
CA ARG A 294 18.66 -29.79 7.88
C ARG A 294 17.52 -28.79 7.71
N PHE A 295 17.74 -27.51 8.02
CA PHE A 295 16.74 -26.45 7.93
C PHE A 295 16.91 -25.56 6.70
N ALA A 296 17.96 -25.78 5.89
CA ALA A 296 18.25 -24.93 4.73
C ALA A 296 17.12 -24.89 3.69
N TRP A 297 16.32 -25.96 3.61
CA TRP A 297 15.15 -26.02 2.72
C TRP A 297 14.10 -24.94 3.03
N VAL A 298 14.01 -24.47 4.28
CA VAL A 298 13.04 -23.46 4.72
C VAL A 298 13.24 -22.13 3.98
N THR A 299 14.49 -21.80 3.64
CA THR A 299 14.82 -20.59 2.87
C THR A 299 15.10 -20.90 1.40
N ALA A 300 15.63 -22.08 1.09
CA ALA A 300 15.99 -22.45 -0.28
C ALA A 300 14.77 -22.73 -1.17
N VAL A 301 13.73 -23.43 -0.66
CA VAL A 301 12.55 -23.74 -1.47
C VAL A 301 11.79 -22.46 -1.88
N PRO A 302 11.50 -21.51 -0.96
CA PRO A 302 10.92 -20.23 -1.36
C PRO A 302 11.84 -19.41 -2.28
N ALA A 303 13.16 -19.46 -2.09
CA ALA A 303 14.10 -18.78 -2.99
C ALA A 303 14.01 -19.31 -4.42
N VAL A 304 13.99 -20.64 -4.60
CA VAL A 304 13.85 -21.27 -5.92
C VAL A 304 12.52 -20.90 -6.56
N TRP A 305 11.42 -20.99 -5.80
CA TRP A 305 10.10 -20.59 -6.30
C TRP A 305 10.04 -19.13 -6.77
N LEU A 306 10.72 -18.22 -6.07
CA LEU A 306 10.74 -16.80 -6.44
C LEU A 306 11.68 -16.46 -7.59
N LEU A 307 12.65 -17.32 -7.90
CA LEU A 307 13.64 -17.06 -8.95
C LEU A 307 13.26 -17.68 -10.31
N ILE A 308 12.30 -18.62 -10.32
CA ILE A 308 11.74 -19.27 -11.51
C ILE A 308 10.49 -18.52 -11.95
#